data_AF-X1SGP8-F1
#
_entry.id   AF-X1SGP8-F1
#
_cell.length_a   1.000
_cell.length_b   1.000
_cell.length_c   1.000
_cell.angle_alpha   90.00
_cell.angle_beta   90.00
_cell.angle_gamma   90.00
#
_symmetry.space_group_name_H-M   'P 1'
#
loop_
_entity.id
_entity.type
_entity.pdbx_description
1 polymer ?
#
loop_
_entity_poly.entity_id
_entity_poly.type
_entity_poly.pdbx_seq_one_letter_code
_entity_poly.pdbx_strand_id
1 'polypeptide(L)' 'MGSEDMEKYIEKLNLGCGQFKKDGFINIDIDDKTNPDIRHNLNQFPYPFENNRFVLIEANHLLEHLHNPFEVMKELHRIL' A
#
# COMPACT_ATOMS: atom_id res chain seq x y z
N MET A 1 -1.38 18.06 -19.46
CA MET A 1 -1.62 17.30 -18.22
C MET A 1 -1.80 18.31 -17.11
N GLY A 2 -2.90 18.21 -16.37
CA GLY A 2 -3.13 19.03 -15.18
C GLY A 2 -2.25 18.58 -14.01
N SER A 3 -2.21 19.39 -12.95
CA SER A 3 -1.51 19.03 -11.71
C SER A 3 -2.07 17.75 -11.07
N GLU A 4 -3.39 17.57 -11.13
CA GLU A 4 -4.09 16.37 -10.63
C GLU A 4 -3.70 15.10 -11.40
N ASP A 5 -3.56 15.20 -12.73
CA ASP A 5 -3.09 14.06 -13.54
C ASP A 5 -1.68 13.65 -13.11
N MET A 6 -0.81 14.62 -12.80
CA MET A 6 0.56 14.34 -12.41
C MET A 6 0.66 13.76 -11.00
N GLU A 7 -0.21 14.18 -10.06
CA GLU A 7 -0.33 13.57 -8.74
C GLU A 7 -0.70 12.09 -8.81
N LYS A 8 -1.65 11.72 -9.69
CA LYS A 8 -2.01 10.31 -9.93
C LYS A 8 -0.82 9.47 -10.42
N TYR A 9 0.09 10.07 -11.18
CA TYR A 9 1.30 9.39 -11.69
C TYR A 9 2.51 9.44 -10.74
N ILE A 10 2.35 9.91 -9.50
CA ILE A 10 3.42 9.90 -8.49
C ILE A 10 3.01 9.26 -7.17
N GLU A 11 1.76 8.80 -7.01
CA GLU A 11 1.31 8.14 -5.78
C GLU A 11 2.13 6.86 -5.51
N LYS A 12 2.67 6.76 -4.30
CA LYS A 12 3.47 5.62 -3.83
C LYS A 12 2.86 5.01 -2.59
N LEU A 13 2.99 3.70 -2.41
CA LEU A 13 2.45 2.96 -1.26
C LEU A 13 3.57 2.33 -0.43
N ASN A 14 3.56 2.60 0.88
CA ASN A 14 4.39 1.91 1.87
C ASN A 14 3.50 0.86 2.55
N LEU A 15 3.62 -0.38 2.10
CA LEU A 15 2.75 -1.49 2.47
C LEU A 15 3.23 -2.16 3.76
N GLY A 16 2.37 -2.20 4.78
CA GLY A 16 2.73 -2.71 6.11
C GLY A 16 3.77 -1.81 6.77
N CYS A 17 3.47 -0.53 6.89
CA CYS A 17 4.47 0.48 7.28
C CYS A 17 5.01 0.29 8.70
N GLY A 18 4.30 -0.44 9.57
CA GLY A 18 4.59 -0.50 11.00
C GLY A 18 4.78 0.91 11.55
N GLN A 19 5.80 1.09 12.38
CA GLN A 19 6.20 2.41 12.94
C GLN A 19 7.00 3.27 11.94
N PHE A 20 7.33 2.76 10.75
CA PHE A 20 8.25 3.38 9.80
C PHE A 20 7.49 4.01 8.63
N LYS A 21 6.75 5.08 8.93
CA LYS A 21 6.09 5.89 7.89
C LYS A 21 7.12 6.55 6.98
N LYS A 22 6.74 6.75 5.71
CA LYS A 22 7.56 7.42 4.69
C LYS A 22 6.82 8.64 4.16
N ASP A 23 7.52 9.76 4.14
CA ASP A 23 7.02 11.01 3.54
C ASP A 23 6.88 10.84 2.02
N GLY A 24 5.79 11.36 1.46
CA GLY A 24 5.47 11.20 0.04
C GLY A 24 4.96 9.81 -0.35
N PHE A 25 4.64 8.96 0.64
CA PHE A 25 3.95 7.69 0.45
C PHE A 25 2.62 7.72 1.20
N ILE A 26 1.63 6.99 0.68
CA ILE A 26 0.50 6.52 1.49
C ILE A 26 1.01 5.36 2.34
N ASN A 27 0.83 5.45 3.65
CA ASN A 27 1.27 4.44 4.61
C ASN A 27 0.08 3.60 5.07
N ILE A 28 0.13 2.29 4.84
CA ILE A 28 -0.95 1.36 5.19
C ILE A 28 -0.46 0.31 6.18
N ASP A 29 -1.22 0.08 7.25
CA ASP A 29 -0.94 -0.96 8.24
C ASP A 29 -2.24 -1.41 8.95
N ILE A 30 -2.19 -2.50 9.70
CA ILE A 30 -3.32 -2.99 10.51
C ILE A 30 -3.32 -2.40 11.92
N ASP A 31 -2.14 -2.07 12.46
CA ASP A 31 -1.98 -1.57 13.83
C ASP A 31 -2.22 -0.07 13.90
N ASP A 32 -3.36 0.31 14.47
CA ASP A 32 -3.75 1.71 14.66
C ASP A 32 -2.75 2.49 15.54
N LYS A 33 -1.97 1.80 16.38
CA LYS A 33 -0.97 2.43 17.25
C LYS A 33 0.19 3.03 16.48
N THR A 34 0.40 2.64 15.22
CA THR A 34 1.45 3.21 14.37
C THR A 34 0.97 4.42 13.58
N ASN A 35 -0.30 4.81 13.73
CA ASN A 35 -0.94 5.94 13.07
C ASN A 35 -0.74 5.93 11.53
N PRO A 36 -1.09 4.82 10.84
CA PRO A 36 -1.00 4.75 9.39
C PRO A 36 -1.97 5.73 8.74
N ASP A 37 -1.74 6.10 7.48
CA ASP A 37 -2.68 6.96 6.74
C ASP A 37 -3.95 6.18 6.40
N ILE A 38 -3.82 4.86 6.20
CA ILE A 38 -4.92 3.93 6.00
C ILE A 38 -4.74 2.73 6.91
N ARG A 39 -5.76 2.42 7.71
CA ARG A 39 -5.81 1.20 8.51
C ARG A 39 -6.49 0.08 7.72
N HIS A 40 -5.77 -0.99 7.42
CA HIS A 40 -6.31 -2.15 6.69
C HIS A 40 -5.61 -3.46 7.07
N ASN A 41 -6.37 -4.55 7.13
CA ASN A 41 -5.80 -5.89 7.28
C ASN A 41 -5.37 -6.43 5.91
N LEU A 42 -4.07 -6.57 5.69
CA LEU A 42 -3.50 -7.05 4.43
C LEU A 42 -3.79 -8.53 4.11
N ASN A 43 -4.41 -9.27 5.04
CA ASN A 43 -4.99 -10.60 4.75
C ASN A 43 -6.44 -10.54 4.21
N GLN A 44 -7.04 -9.35 4.14
CA GLN A 44 -8.39 -9.13 3.62
C GLN A 44 -8.34 -8.44 2.26
N PHE A 45 -8.93 -9.10 1.27
CA PHE A 45 -9.01 -8.65 -0.11
C PHE A 45 -10.45 -8.25 -0.47
N PRO A 46 -10.62 -7.29 -1.41
CA PRO A 46 -9.57 -6.46 -2.01
C PRO A 46 -9.06 -5.39 -1.04
N TYR A 47 -7.86 -4.87 -1.30
CA TYR A 47 -7.33 -3.67 -0.66
C TYR A 47 -8.15 -2.45 -1.10
N PRO A 48 -8.27 -1.39 -0.26
CA PRO A 48 -9.17 -0.26 -0.48
C PRO A 48 -8.63 0.75 -1.52
N PHE A 49 -8.18 0.24 -2.66
CA PHE A 49 -7.56 1.00 -3.74
C PHE A 49 -8.13 0.61 -5.10
N GLU A 50 -8.23 1.60 -5.99
CA GLU A 50 -8.55 1.40 -7.39
C GLU A 50 -7.44 0.65 -8.13
N ASN A 51 -7.75 0.14 -9.32
CA ASN A 51 -6.75 -0.52 -10.17
C ASN A 51 -5.76 0.50 -10.74
N ASN A 52 -4.49 0.13 -10.88
CA ASN A 52 -3.41 0.98 -11.43
C ASN A 52 -3.34 2.37 -10.76
N ARG A 53 -3.36 2.39 -9.42
CA ARG A 53 -3.33 3.61 -8.63
C ARG A 53 -1.90 4.06 -8.30
N PHE A 54 -0.98 3.13 -8.06
CA PHE A 54 0.33 3.42 -7.52
C PHE A 54 1.45 3.18 -8.51
N VAL A 55 2.35 4.14 -8.67
CA VAL A 55 3.53 3.96 -9.52
C VAL A 55 4.66 3.19 -8.85
N LEU A 56 4.61 3.06 -7.52
CA LEU A 56 5.57 2.31 -6.72
C LEU A 56 4.90 1.77 -5.45
N ILE A 57 5.13 0.49 -5.17
CA ILE A 57 4.77 -0.15 -3.90
C ILE A 57 6.05 -0.67 -3.26
N GLU A 58 6.28 -0.31 -2.00
CA GLU A 58 7.37 -0.84 -1.19
C GLU A 58 6.82 -1.71 -0.06
N ALA A 59 7.28 -2.95 0.02
CA ALA A 59 6.91 -3.91 1.07
C ALA A 59 8.20 -4.46 1.73
N ASN A 60 8.53 -3.97 2.92
CA ASN A 60 9.78 -4.30 3.60
C ASN A 60 9.49 -5.27 4.76
N HIS A 61 10.08 -6.47 4.75
CA HIS A 61 9.89 -7.50 5.78
C HIS A 61 8.41 -7.79 6.10
N LEU A 62 7.55 -7.75 5.09
CA LEU A 62 6.10 -7.88 5.26
C LEU A 62 5.56 -9.23 4.77
N LEU A 63 6.00 -9.67 3.59
CA LEU A 63 5.35 -10.78 2.88
C LEU A 63 5.40 -12.08 3.68
N GLU A 64 6.46 -12.31 4.44
CA GLU A 64 6.64 -13.47 5.33
C GLU A 64 5.63 -13.54 6.48
N HIS A 65 4.97 -12.44 6.82
CA HIS A 65 3.98 -12.36 7.90
C HIS A 65 2.54 -12.56 7.41
N LEU A 66 2.31 -12.57 6.09
CA LEU A 66 0.97 -12.68 5.50
C LEU A 66 0.61 -14.14 5.22
N HIS A 67 -0.67 -14.47 5.37
CA HIS A 67 -1.13 -15.86 5.22
C HIS A 67 -0.98 -16.38 3.79
N ASN A 68 -1.17 -15.52 2.78
CA ASN A 68 -1.15 -15.89 1.37
C ASN A 68 -0.31 -14.90 0.54
N PRO A 69 1.03 -14.98 0.59
CA PRO A 69 1.91 -14.02 -0.08
C PRO A 69 1.67 -13.91 -1.60
N PHE A 70 1.29 -15.00 -2.27
CA PHE A 70 1.00 -14.98 -3.71
C PHE A 70 -0.30 -14.25 -4.05
N GLU A 71 -1.33 -14.32 -3.20
CA GLU A 71 -2.55 -13.53 -3.39
C GLU A 71 -2.29 -12.05 -3.11
N VAL A 72 -1.43 -11.75 -2.13
CA VAL A 72 -0.93 -10.39 -1.91
C VAL A 72 -0.22 -9.88 -3.16
N MET A 73 0.69 -10.65 -3.77
CA MET A 73 1.38 -10.24 -4.99
C MET A 73 0.42 -9.95 -6.16
N LYS A 74 -0.65 -10.74 -6.33
CA LYS A 74 -1.69 -10.45 -7.32
C LYS A 74 -2.41 -9.14 -7.01
N GLU A 75 -2.71 -8.89 -5.74
CA GLU A 75 -3.36 -7.66 -5.32
C GLU A 75 -2.46 -6.44 -5.48
N LEU A 76 -1.14 -6.57 -5.20
CA LEU A 76 -0.17 -5.52 -5.48
C LEU A 76 -0.11 -5.22 -6.97
N HIS A 77 -0.10 -6.24 -7.83
CA HIS A 77 -0.17 -6.04 -9.28
C HIS A 77 -1.50 -5.40 -9.73
N ARG A 78 -2.61 -5.59 -9.03
CA ARG A 78 -3.89 -4.94 -9.37
C ARG A 78 -3.82 -3.43 -9.15
N ILE A 79 -3.19 -3.01 -8.06
CA ILE A 79 -3.18 -1.60 -7.59
C ILE A 79 -1.94 -0.83 -8.02
N LEU A 80 -0.87 -1.51 -8.46
CA LEU A 80 0.24 -0.93 -9.22
C LEU A 80 -0.26 -0.54 -10.62
#